data_AF-D3F8P5-F1
#
_entry.id   AF-D3F8P5-F1
#
_cell.length_a   1.000
_cell.length_b   1.000
_cell.length_c   1.000
_cell.angle_alpha   90.00
_cell.angle_beta   90.00
_cell.angle_gamma   90.00
#
_symmetry.space_group_name_H-M   'P 1'
#
loop_
_entity.id
_entity.type
_entity.pdbx_description
1 polymer ?
#
loop_
_entity_poly.entity_id
_entity_poly.type
_entity_poly.pdbx_seq_one_letter_code
_entity_poly.pdbx_strand_id
1 'polypeptide(L)'
;MPAPLAPPPRRRPGRPAAVDATAILDAAEAIGLPSLSVAAVAARLDVSESTVRYHVGSAARLHTRTSAQIFDRLDLVAPAAERWPDYLRELCERLVALRRAAPGLEQYLLEGPYEERTLDGFDRIIDELVARAPGMTRETGYMLGASAVIAVSTDPAVAFDEARADPDMRERVAILSRWKRDALIEGMERRVERGDVPQLPPTSAAARERQHQRR
;
A
#
# COMPACT_ATOMS: atom_id res chain seq x y z
N MET A 1 63.77 -12.93 -31.49
CA MET A 1 62.31 -13.19 -31.44
C MET A 1 61.89 -13.22 -29.97
N PRO A 2 61.31 -12.14 -29.42
CA PRO A 2 60.88 -12.14 -28.02
C PRO A 2 59.54 -12.90 -27.87
N ALA A 3 59.41 -13.64 -26.77
CA ALA A 3 58.28 -14.49 -26.43
C ALA A 3 56.99 -13.68 -26.14
N PRO A 4 55.78 -14.25 -26.37
CA PRO A 4 54.53 -13.55 -26.15
C PRO A 4 54.23 -13.40 -24.65
N LEU A 5 53.82 -12.19 -24.25
CA LEU A 5 53.40 -11.85 -22.89
C LEU A 5 52.06 -12.54 -22.57
N ALA A 6 52.00 -13.21 -21.42
CA ALA A 6 50.79 -13.86 -20.92
C ALA A 6 49.66 -12.85 -20.61
N PRO A 7 48.38 -13.23 -20.78
CA PRO A 7 47.25 -12.34 -20.53
C PRO A 7 47.07 -12.02 -19.04
N PRO A 8 46.54 -10.84 -18.69
CA PRO A 8 46.38 -10.42 -17.30
C PRO A 8 45.36 -11.31 -16.56
N PRO A 9 45.56 -11.55 -15.25
CA PRO A 9 44.66 -12.39 -14.47
C PRO A 9 43.25 -11.77 -14.41
N ARG A 10 42.24 -12.59 -14.72
CA ARG A 10 40.83 -12.23 -14.59
C ARG A 10 40.53 -11.92 -13.12
N ARG A 11 39.97 -10.72 -12.86
CA ARG A 11 39.53 -10.30 -11.53
C ARG A 11 38.50 -11.31 -11.00
N ARG A 12 38.75 -11.86 -9.82
CA ARG A 12 37.79 -12.72 -9.11
C ARG A 12 36.51 -11.91 -8.85
N PRO A 13 35.31 -12.52 -8.97
CA PRO A 13 34.07 -11.87 -8.55
C PRO A 13 34.20 -11.47 -7.07
N GLY A 14 34.10 -10.18 -6.78
CA GLY A 14 34.11 -9.67 -5.42
C GLY A 14 32.91 -10.22 -4.63
N ARG A 15 33.12 -10.47 -3.33
CA ARG A 15 32.09 -10.87 -2.36
C ARG A 15 30.78 -10.11 -2.62
N PRO A 16 29.61 -10.79 -2.64
CA PRO A 16 28.31 -10.11 -2.71
C PRO A 16 28.25 -9.00 -1.66
N ALA A 17 27.66 -7.85 -2.00
CA ALA A 17 27.41 -6.81 -1.01
C ALA A 17 26.64 -7.44 0.15
N ALA A 18 27.17 -7.35 1.37
CA ALA A 18 26.61 -8.02 2.54
C ALA A 18 25.21 -7.49 2.90
N VAL A 19 24.82 -6.33 2.34
CA VAL A 19 23.52 -5.70 2.51
C VAL A 19 23.07 -5.14 1.17
N ASP A 20 21.83 -5.43 0.78
CA ASP A 20 21.16 -4.87 -0.38
C ASP A 20 19.88 -4.11 0.04
N ALA A 21 19.17 -3.54 -0.94
CA ALA A 21 17.95 -2.79 -0.68
C ALA A 21 16.84 -3.65 -0.08
N THR A 22 16.77 -4.94 -0.41
CA THR A 22 15.77 -5.87 0.11
C THR A 22 16.01 -6.13 1.59
N ALA A 23 17.24 -6.46 1.98
CA ALA A 23 17.61 -6.65 3.38
C ALA A 23 17.34 -5.40 4.24
N ILE A 24 17.52 -4.21 3.67
CA ILE A 24 17.18 -2.94 4.32
C ILE A 24 15.67 -2.78 4.54
N LEU A 25 14.84 -3.09 3.56
CA LEU A 25 13.39 -2.98 3.68
C LEU A 25 12.82 -4.04 4.64
N ASP A 26 13.35 -5.26 4.62
CA ASP A 26 12.96 -6.31 5.56
C ASP A 26 13.31 -5.95 7.00
N ALA A 27 14.50 -5.35 7.20
CA ALA A 27 14.89 -4.82 8.51
C ALA A 27 14.01 -3.66 8.96
N ALA A 28 13.68 -2.74 8.05
CA ALA A 28 12.80 -1.60 8.31
C ALA A 28 11.38 -2.06 8.72
N GLU A 29 10.85 -3.05 8.01
CA GLU A 29 9.55 -3.62 8.31
C GLU A 29 9.54 -4.32 9.67
N ALA A 30 10.58 -5.09 10.00
CA ALA A 30 10.71 -5.75 11.30
C ALA A 30 10.86 -4.76 12.48
N ILE A 31 11.32 -3.53 12.24
CA ILE A 31 11.34 -2.45 13.25
C ILE A 31 9.94 -1.86 13.45
N GLY A 32 9.13 -1.82 12.40
CA GLY A 32 7.81 -1.20 12.38
C GLY A 32 7.87 0.31 12.12
N LEU A 33 6.87 0.81 11.38
CA LEU A 33 6.79 2.21 10.94
C LEU A 33 6.91 3.26 12.07
N PRO A 34 6.30 3.09 13.27
CA PRO A 34 6.36 4.11 14.31
C PRO A 34 7.76 4.35 14.89
N SER A 35 8.64 3.34 14.81
CA SER A 35 10.02 3.40 15.30
C SER A 35 11.05 3.44 14.17
N LEU A 36 10.58 3.56 12.92
CA LEU A 36 11.44 3.43 11.75
C LEU A 36 12.36 4.64 11.61
N SER A 37 13.67 4.36 11.58
CA SER A 37 14.68 5.36 11.28
C SER A 37 15.88 4.72 10.58
N VAL A 38 16.66 5.53 9.85
CA VAL A 38 17.92 5.09 9.24
C VAL A 38 18.87 4.53 10.30
N ALA A 39 18.94 5.16 11.48
CA ALA A 39 19.76 4.72 12.60
C ALA A 39 19.31 3.36 13.14
N ALA A 40 18.00 3.16 13.32
CA ALA A 40 17.46 1.88 13.80
C ALA A 40 17.73 0.74 12.81
N VAL A 41 17.59 0.98 11.50
CA VAL A 41 17.91 -0.01 10.46
C VAL A 41 19.41 -0.32 10.43
N ALA A 42 20.25 0.71 10.48
CA ALA A 42 21.70 0.56 10.50
C ALA A 42 22.17 -0.28 11.70
N ALA A 43 21.65 0.03 12.89
CA ALA A 43 21.91 -0.72 14.12
C ALA A 43 21.43 -2.19 14.01
N ARG A 44 20.26 -2.43 13.42
CA ARG A 44 19.70 -3.78 13.24
C ARG A 44 20.54 -4.64 12.29
N LEU A 45 21.11 -4.03 11.25
CA LEU A 45 21.90 -4.72 10.22
C LEU A 45 23.41 -4.72 10.49
N ASP A 46 23.86 -4.12 11.60
CA ASP A 46 25.27 -3.93 11.94
C ASP A 46 26.07 -3.25 10.80
N VAL A 47 25.51 -2.18 10.25
CA VAL A 47 26.15 -1.36 9.19
C VAL A 47 26.13 0.12 9.54
N SER A 48 26.88 0.93 8.78
CA SER A 48 26.83 2.38 8.93
C SER A 48 25.51 2.96 8.39
N GLU A 49 25.03 4.06 8.97
CA GLU A 49 23.89 4.80 8.42
C GLU A 49 24.14 5.28 6.98
N SER A 50 25.39 5.58 6.64
CA SER A 50 25.77 5.95 5.27
C SER A 50 25.52 4.82 4.28
N THR A 51 25.75 3.56 4.68
CA THR A 51 25.42 2.37 3.88
C THR A 51 23.91 2.30 3.64
N VAL A 52 23.09 2.51 4.68
CA VAL A 52 21.63 2.50 4.53
C VAL A 52 21.18 3.63 3.59
N ARG A 53 21.64 4.87 3.82
CA ARG A 53 21.31 6.04 2.98
C ARG A 53 21.74 5.85 1.52
N TYR A 54 22.86 5.18 1.25
CA TYR A 54 23.28 4.87 -0.11
C TYR A 54 22.21 4.08 -0.89
N HIS A 55 21.52 3.13 -0.23
CA HIS A 55 20.50 2.32 -0.88
C HIS A 55 19.12 2.96 -0.94
N VAL A 56 18.74 3.77 0.07
CA VAL A 56 17.37 4.32 0.18
C VAL A 56 17.28 5.80 -0.17
N GLY A 57 18.39 6.53 -0.22
CA GLY A 57 18.46 7.96 -0.47
C GLY A 57 18.11 8.83 0.75
N SER A 58 16.95 8.60 1.38
CA SER A 58 16.49 9.41 2.53
C SER A 58 15.63 8.61 3.51
N ALA A 59 15.44 9.15 4.72
CA ALA A 59 14.51 8.58 5.70
C ALA A 59 13.06 8.57 5.20
N ALA A 60 12.64 9.62 4.49
CA ALA A 60 11.32 9.68 3.88
C ALA A 60 11.15 8.57 2.82
N ARG A 61 12.14 8.37 1.94
CA ARG A 61 12.11 7.32 0.93
C ARG A 61 12.15 5.92 1.55
N LEU A 62 12.88 5.74 2.65
CA LEU A 62 12.85 4.51 3.44
C LEU A 62 11.43 4.22 3.96
N HIS A 63 10.78 5.23 4.56
CA HIS A 63 9.40 5.11 5.04
C HIS A 63 8.44 4.76 3.89
N THR A 64 8.43 5.54 2.82
CA THR A 64 7.62 5.32 1.61
C THR A 64 7.79 3.90 1.04
N ARG A 65 9.03 3.42 0.86
CA ARG A 65 9.29 2.09 0.31
C ARG A 65 8.86 0.99 1.28
N THR A 66 9.08 1.17 2.58
CA THR A 66 8.65 0.20 3.60
C THR A 66 7.13 0.10 3.65
N SER A 67 6.41 1.23 3.67
CA SER A 67 4.95 1.26 3.62
C SER A 67 4.39 0.60 2.35
N ALA A 68 5.01 0.85 1.19
CA ALA A 68 4.63 0.20 -0.05
C ALA A 68 4.87 -1.32 -0.02
N GLN A 69 5.92 -1.80 0.66
CA GLN A 69 6.20 -3.24 0.81
C GLN A 69 5.17 -3.91 1.71
N ILE A 70 4.76 -3.23 2.77
CA ILE A 70 3.70 -3.70 3.66
C ILE A 70 2.38 -3.80 2.88
N PHE A 71 2.02 -2.76 2.13
CA PHE A 71 0.80 -2.74 1.32
C PHE A 71 0.75 -3.86 0.27
N ASP A 72 1.88 -4.19 -0.35
CA ASP A 72 2.00 -5.24 -1.37
C ASP A 72 1.63 -6.65 -0.86
N ARG A 73 1.56 -6.85 0.47
CA ARG A 73 1.11 -8.11 1.08
C ARG A 73 -0.40 -8.27 1.09
N LEU A 74 -1.13 -7.19 0.81
CA LEU A 74 -2.57 -7.23 0.74
C LEU A 74 -2.99 -8.09 -0.44
N ASP A 75 -3.63 -9.22 -0.17
CA ASP A 75 -4.28 -9.99 -1.22
C ASP A 75 -5.49 -9.20 -1.74
N LEU A 76 -5.36 -8.68 -2.96
CA LEU A 76 -6.39 -7.89 -3.63
C LEU A 76 -7.41 -8.74 -4.38
N VAL A 77 -7.20 -10.05 -4.48
CA VAL A 77 -8.10 -10.96 -5.20
C VAL A 77 -9.05 -11.64 -4.22
N ALA A 78 -10.35 -11.51 -4.47
CA ALA A 78 -11.39 -12.14 -3.66
C ALA A 78 -12.32 -12.94 -4.58
N PRO A 79 -11.94 -14.18 -4.95
CA PRO A 79 -12.66 -14.96 -5.95
C PRO A 79 -14.03 -15.44 -5.46
N ALA A 80 -14.22 -15.54 -4.14
CA ALA A 80 -15.49 -15.92 -3.52
C ALA A 80 -16.52 -14.77 -3.50
N ALA A 81 -16.06 -13.52 -3.62
CA ALA A 81 -16.94 -12.36 -3.66
C ALA A 81 -17.45 -12.13 -5.09
N GLU A 82 -18.65 -12.62 -5.40
CA GLU A 82 -19.24 -12.49 -6.74
C GLU A 82 -19.70 -11.06 -7.05
N ARG A 83 -20.17 -10.32 -6.04
CA ARG A 83 -20.67 -8.96 -6.19
C ARG A 83 -19.64 -7.96 -5.69
N TRP A 84 -19.59 -6.79 -6.31
CA TRP A 84 -18.66 -5.72 -5.90
C TRP A 84 -18.83 -5.23 -4.44
N PRO A 85 -20.04 -5.21 -3.81
CA PRO A 85 -20.15 -4.82 -2.39
C PRO A 85 -19.47 -5.85 -1.48
N ASP A 86 -19.60 -7.14 -1.81
CA ASP A 86 -18.98 -8.23 -1.07
C ASP A 86 -17.45 -8.18 -1.20
N TYR A 87 -16.96 -7.83 -2.40
CA TYR A 87 -15.54 -7.56 -2.63
C TYR A 87 -15.01 -6.45 -1.72
N LEU A 88 -15.74 -5.32 -1.61
CA LEU A 88 -15.33 -4.22 -0.74
C LEU A 88 -15.36 -4.60 0.74
N ARG A 89 -16.32 -5.42 1.18
CA ARG A 89 -16.35 -5.92 2.55
C ARG A 89 -15.11 -6.75 2.86
N GLU A 90 -14.78 -7.70 2.00
CA GLU A 90 -13.56 -8.51 2.16
C GLU A 90 -12.30 -7.65 2.14
N LEU A 91 -12.18 -6.73 1.17
CA LEU A 91 -11.05 -5.81 1.07
C LEU A 91 -10.90 -4.98 2.35
N CYS A 92 -12.01 -4.45 2.89
CA CYS A 92 -12.00 -3.69 4.14
C CYS A 92 -11.48 -4.51 5.31
N GLU A 93 -11.94 -5.75 5.47
CA GLU A 93 -11.48 -6.63 6.56
C GLU A 93 -9.99 -6.96 6.42
N ARG A 94 -9.51 -7.20 5.19
CA ARG A 94 -8.08 -7.44 4.91
C ARG A 94 -7.23 -6.20 5.19
N LEU A 95 -7.70 -5.00 4.81
CA LEU A 95 -7.04 -3.73 5.12
C LEU A 95 -6.99 -3.45 6.63
N VAL A 96 -8.06 -3.75 7.36
CA VAL A 96 -8.08 -3.65 8.83
C VAL A 96 -7.02 -4.58 9.44
N ALA A 97 -6.96 -5.84 9.00
CA ALA A 97 -5.95 -6.78 9.46
C ALA A 97 -4.52 -6.31 9.15
N LEU A 98 -4.30 -5.78 7.95
CA LEU A 98 -3.00 -5.23 7.54
C LEU A 98 -2.58 -4.05 8.42
N ARG A 99 -3.47 -3.07 8.65
CA ARG A 99 -3.15 -1.91 9.49
C ARG A 99 -2.91 -2.28 10.95
N ARG A 100 -3.61 -3.29 11.48
CA ARG A 100 -3.33 -3.83 12.82
C ARG A 100 -1.93 -4.45 12.90
N ALA A 101 -1.53 -5.18 11.86
CA ALA A 101 -0.19 -5.77 11.77
C ALA A 101 0.91 -4.73 11.52
N ALA A 102 0.58 -3.58 10.93
CA ALA A 102 1.51 -2.51 10.61
C ALA A 102 0.98 -1.12 11.05
N PRO A 103 1.03 -0.81 12.36
CA PRO A 103 0.65 0.51 12.87
C PRO A 103 1.44 1.64 12.18
N GLY A 104 0.80 2.76 11.85
CA GLY A 104 1.41 3.88 11.13
C GLY A 104 1.25 3.81 9.60
N LEU A 105 0.72 2.71 9.06
CA LEU A 105 0.49 2.58 7.62
C LEU A 105 -0.56 3.57 7.09
N GLU A 106 -1.51 4.00 7.91
CA GLU A 106 -2.58 4.94 7.52
C GLU A 106 -2.08 6.23 6.90
N GLN A 107 -0.98 6.79 7.42
CA GLN A 107 -0.45 8.04 6.89
C GLN A 107 -0.05 7.86 5.42
N TYR A 108 0.62 6.75 5.12
CA TYR A 108 0.98 6.41 3.75
C TYR A 108 -0.26 6.22 2.87
N LEU A 109 -1.28 5.49 3.34
CA LEU A 109 -2.52 5.20 2.59
C LEU A 109 -3.43 6.42 2.35
N LEU A 110 -3.25 7.50 3.12
CA LEU A 110 -4.02 8.73 2.97
C LEU A 110 -3.28 9.79 2.16
N GLU A 111 -1.96 9.92 2.39
CA GLU A 111 -1.20 11.09 1.94
C GLU A 111 -0.21 10.76 0.81
N GLY A 112 0.22 9.50 0.68
CA GLY A 112 1.36 9.15 -0.15
C GLY A 112 2.66 9.86 0.31
N PRO A 113 3.62 10.13 -0.60
CA PRO A 113 3.60 9.79 -2.02
C PRO A 113 3.61 8.27 -2.24
N TYR A 114 2.88 7.79 -3.24
CA TYR A 114 2.79 6.35 -3.54
C TYR A 114 3.95 5.87 -4.40
N GLU A 115 4.42 4.64 -4.16
CA GLU A 115 5.30 3.93 -5.11
C GLU A 115 4.44 3.37 -6.24
N GLU A 116 5.06 3.11 -7.39
CA GLU A 116 4.39 2.54 -8.58
C GLU A 116 3.59 1.27 -8.25
N ARG A 117 4.19 0.33 -7.50
CA ARG A 117 3.49 -0.89 -7.04
C ARG A 117 2.22 -0.63 -6.22
N THR A 118 2.19 0.46 -5.45
CA THR A 118 1.00 0.81 -4.66
C THR A 118 -0.09 1.37 -5.58
N LEU A 119 0.30 2.15 -6.60
CA LEU A 119 -0.61 2.62 -7.63
C LEU A 119 -1.17 1.44 -8.43
N ASP A 120 -0.34 0.46 -8.79
CA ASP A 120 -0.78 -0.78 -9.44
C ASP A 120 -1.79 -1.54 -8.57
N GLY A 121 -1.56 -1.58 -7.26
CA GLY A 121 -2.51 -2.15 -6.30
C GLY A 121 -3.85 -1.39 -6.26
N PHE A 122 -3.83 -0.06 -6.33
CA PHE A 122 -5.07 0.72 -6.46
C PHE A 122 -5.78 0.47 -7.79
N ASP A 123 -5.05 0.39 -8.90
CA ASP A 123 -5.62 0.01 -10.19
C ASP A 123 -6.23 -1.39 -10.17
N ARG A 124 -5.58 -2.33 -9.47
CA ARG A 124 -6.10 -3.69 -9.28
C ARG A 124 -7.42 -3.70 -8.51
N ILE A 125 -7.56 -2.87 -7.47
CA ILE A 125 -8.84 -2.70 -6.74
C ILE A 125 -9.93 -2.21 -7.69
N ILE A 126 -9.62 -1.24 -8.55
CA ILE A 126 -10.56 -0.69 -9.54
C ILE A 126 -10.97 -1.78 -10.55
N ASP A 127 -10.01 -2.55 -11.05
CA ASP A 127 -10.27 -3.64 -12.00
C ASP A 127 -11.19 -4.71 -11.40
N GLU A 128 -10.95 -5.11 -10.15
CA GLU A 128 -11.79 -6.09 -9.45
C GLU A 128 -13.22 -5.58 -9.23
N LEU A 129 -13.40 -4.27 -8.97
CA LEU A 129 -14.72 -3.64 -8.86
C LEU A 129 -15.47 -3.64 -10.21
N VAL A 130 -14.80 -3.18 -11.26
CA VAL A 130 -15.38 -3.09 -12.61
C VAL A 130 -15.74 -4.48 -13.15
N ALA A 131 -14.90 -5.49 -12.91
CA ALA A 131 -15.15 -6.85 -13.36
C ALA A 131 -16.42 -7.48 -12.75
N ARG A 132 -16.83 -7.04 -11.55
CA ARG A 132 -18.00 -7.56 -10.81
C ARG A 132 -19.28 -6.76 -11.02
N ALA A 133 -19.23 -5.69 -11.79
CA ALA A 133 -20.34 -4.76 -11.94
C ALA A 133 -20.53 -4.36 -13.41
N PRO A 134 -21.36 -5.09 -14.18
CA PRO A 134 -21.66 -4.72 -15.56
C PRO A 134 -22.15 -3.27 -15.65
N GLY A 135 -21.47 -2.45 -16.45
CA GLY A 135 -21.78 -1.04 -16.63
C GLY A 135 -21.11 -0.07 -15.64
N MET A 136 -20.36 -0.56 -14.65
CA MET A 136 -19.55 0.29 -13.79
C MET A 136 -18.34 0.86 -14.56
N THR A 137 -18.13 2.17 -14.46
CA THR A 137 -16.96 2.83 -15.06
C THR A 137 -15.75 2.77 -14.13
N ARG A 138 -14.54 2.96 -14.67
CA ARG A 138 -13.31 3.07 -13.84
C ARG A 138 -13.39 4.23 -12.84
N GLU A 139 -14.00 5.35 -13.21
CA GLU A 139 -14.17 6.49 -12.29
C GLU A 139 -15.04 6.12 -11.08
N THR A 140 -16.11 5.35 -11.32
CA THR A 140 -16.96 4.82 -10.25
C THR A 140 -16.18 3.84 -9.39
N GLY A 141 -15.45 2.90 -10.00
CA GLY A 141 -14.58 1.96 -9.30
C GLY A 141 -13.52 2.66 -8.44
N TYR A 142 -12.85 3.68 -8.97
CA TYR A 142 -11.90 4.51 -8.24
C TYR A 142 -12.54 5.16 -7.02
N MET A 143 -13.69 5.82 -7.19
CA MET A 143 -14.39 6.47 -6.10
C MET A 143 -14.75 5.47 -4.99
N LEU A 144 -15.30 4.31 -5.35
CA LEU A 144 -15.69 3.27 -4.40
C LEU A 144 -14.47 2.69 -3.65
N GLY A 145 -13.43 2.31 -4.39
CA GLY A 145 -12.19 1.78 -3.83
C GLY A 145 -11.49 2.79 -2.91
N ALA A 146 -11.33 4.04 -3.36
CA ALA A 146 -10.74 5.10 -2.56
C ALA A 146 -11.55 5.39 -1.29
N SER A 147 -12.88 5.40 -1.38
CA SER A 147 -13.74 5.61 -0.21
C SER A 147 -13.61 4.48 0.82
N ALA A 148 -13.49 3.23 0.36
CA ALA A 148 -13.23 2.09 1.24
C ALA A 148 -11.87 2.20 1.94
N VAL A 149 -10.81 2.52 1.19
CA VAL A 149 -9.46 2.74 1.75
C VAL A 149 -9.46 3.89 2.77
N ILE A 150 -10.10 5.02 2.46
CA ILE A 150 -10.23 6.16 3.39
C ILE A 150 -11.00 5.76 4.65
N ALA A 151 -12.12 5.05 4.51
CA ALA A 151 -12.93 4.61 5.64
C ALA A 151 -12.14 3.71 6.59
N VAL A 152 -11.32 2.80 6.06
CA VAL A 152 -10.46 1.95 6.89
C VAL A 152 -9.29 2.74 7.47
N SER A 153 -8.64 3.61 6.70
CA SER A 153 -7.48 4.40 7.17
C SER A 153 -7.84 5.42 8.26
N THR A 154 -9.07 5.91 8.27
CA THR A 154 -9.60 6.82 9.30
C THR A 154 -10.32 6.10 10.44
N ASP A 155 -10.34 4.76 10.42
CA ASP A 155 -11.09 3.97 11.39
C ASP A 155 -10.43 4.05 12.79
N PRO A 156 -11.13 4.59 13.81
CA PRO A 156 -10.59 4.69 15.15
C PRO A 156 -10.37 3.32 15.80
N ALA A 157 -11.04 2.24 15.35
CA ALA A 157 -10.83 0.89 15.89
C ALA A 157 -9.43 0.33 15.63
N VAL A 158 -8.76 0.89 14.63
CA VAL A 158 -7.41 0.49 14.23
C VAL A 158 -6.37 1.46 14.79
N ALA A 159 -6.76 2.71 15.03
CA ALA A 159 -5.91 3.72 15.67
C ALA A 159 -5.92 3.65 17.22
N PHE A 160 -6.90 2.95 17.80
CA PHE A 160 -6.99 2.75 19.24
C PHE A 160 -5.76 1.95 19.71
N ASP A 161 -5.07 2.42 20.76
CA ASP A 161 -3.95 1.69 21.37
C ASP A 161 -4.48 0.37 21.97
N GLU A 162 -4.46 -0.68 21.16
CA GLU A 162 -5.01 -2.00 21.49
C GLU A 162 -4.39 -2.60 22.77
N ALA A 163 -3.19 -2.15 23.14
CA ALA A 163 -2.46 -2.62 24.32
C ALA A 163 -2.90 -1.93 25.62
N ARG A 164 -3.52 -0.74 25.56
CA ARG A 164 -3.97 0.03 26.73
C ARG A 164 -5.48 0.04 26.93
N ALA A 165 -6.23 -0.48 25.96
CA ALA A 165 -7.68 -0.40 25.95
C ALA A 165 -8.37 -1.51 26.74
N ASP A 166 -9.38 -1.11 27.50
CA ASP A 166 -10.32 -2.03 28.15
C ASP A 166 -10.95 -3.01 27.13
N PRO A 167 -11.03 -4.33 27.42
CA PRO A 167 -11.57 -5.32 26.48
C PRO A 167 -12.97 -5.03 25.96
N ASP A 168 -13.88 -4.56 26.83
CA ASP A 168 -15.26 -4.27 26.44
C ASP A 168 -15.31 -3.05 25.52
N MET A 169 -14.47 -2.05 25.78
CA MET A 169 -14.34 -0.90 24.88
C MET A 169 -13.80 -1.31 23.51
N ARG A 170 -12.81 -2.21 23.46
CA ARG A 170 -12.27 -2.73 22.19
C ARG A 170 -13.33 -3.45 21.37
N GLU A 171 -14.12 -4.32 22.00
CA GLU A 171 -15.20 -5.04 21.33
C GLU A 171 -16.27 -4.07 20.80
N ARG A 172 -16.71 -3.11 21.63
CA ARG A 172 -17.68 -2.09 21.22
C ARG A 172 -17.20 -1.28 20.02
N VAL A 173 -15.95 -0.84 20.05
CA VAL A 173 -15.35 -0.05 18.97
C VAL A 173 -15.24 -0.90 17.69
N ALA A 174 -14.85 -2.17 17.79
CA ALA A 174 -14.81 -3.09 16.64
C ALA A 174 -16.19 -3.30 16.00
N ILE A 175 -17.23 -3.52 16.82
CA ILE A 175 -18.63 -3.67 16.35
C ILE A 175 -19.08 -2.41 15.61
N LEU A 176 -18.89 -1.23 16.22
CA LEU A 176 -19.29 0.04 15.62
C LEU A 176 -18.54 0.30 14.31
N SER A 177 -17.27 -0.03 14.26
CA SER A 177 -16.44 0.15 13.07
C SER A 177 -16.84 -0.78 11.93
N ARG A 178 -17.14 -2.05 12.21
CA ARG A 178 -17.72 -2.95 11.21
C ARG A 178 -19.06 -2.42 10.68
N TRP A 179 -19.97 -2.05 11.58
CA TRP A 179 -21.27 -1.48 11.22
C TRP A 179 -21.14 -0.23 10.35
N LYS A 180 -20.21 0.69 10.67
CA LYS A 180 -19.95 1.89 9.86
C LYS A 180 -19.50 1.55 8.44
N ARG A 181 -18.61 0.57 8.27
CA ARG A 181 -18.13 0.13 6.96
C ARG A 181 -19.24 -0.54 6.14
N ASP A 182 -20.05 -1.40 6.78
CA ASP A 182 -21.21 -2.02 6.13
C ASP A 182 -22.24 -0.98 5.68
N ALA A 183 -22.58 -0.02 6.55
CA ALA A 183 -23.50 1.06 6.24
C ALA A 183 -22.99 1.97 5.10
N LEU A 184 -21.67 2.21 5.04
CA LEU A 184 -21.03 2.94 3.94
C LEU A 184 -21.19 2.20 2.62
N ILE A 185 -20.86 0.90 2.59
CA ILE A 185 -20.92 0.06 1.38
C ILE A 185 -22.37 -0.07 0.89
N GLU A 186 -23.33 -0.33 1.78
CA GLU A 186 -24.76 -0.36 1.44
C GLU A 186 -25.25 1.00 0.91
N GLY A 187 -24.77 2.10 1.49
CA GLY A 187 -25.09 3.45 1.03
C GLY A 187 -24.56 3.72 -0.37
N MET A 188 -23.34 3.29 -0.67
CA MET A 188 -22.76 3.35 -2.01
C MET A 188 -23.56 2.50 -3.00
N GLU A 189 -23.95 1.29 -2.59
CA GLU A 189 -24.69 0.37 -3.44
C GLU A 189 -26.01 0.97 -3.91
N ARG A 190 -26.81 1.47 -2.96
CA ARG A 190 -28.08 2.14 -3.27
C ARG A 190 -27.92 3.38 -4.15
N ARG A 191 -26.79 4.10 -4.06
CA ARG A 191 -26.52 5.27 -4.90
C ARG A 191 -26.14 4.87 -6.32
N VAL A 192 -25.26 3.89 -6.47
CA VAL A 192 -24.87 3.34 -7.77
C VAL A 192 -26.07 2.77 -8.52
N GLU A 193 -26.93 2.00 -7.84
CA GLU A 193 -28.16 1.43 -8.42
C GLU A 193 -29.14 2.50 -8.94
N ARG A 194 -29.13 3.69 -8.34
CA ARG A 194 -29.95 4.85 -8.76
C ARG A 194 -29.29 5.71 -9.82
N GLY A 195 -28.05 5.42 -10.20
CA GLY A 195 -27.24 6.29 -11.07
C GLY A 195 -26.78 7.59 -10.40
N ASP A 196 -26.87 7.68 -9.06
CA ASP A 196 -26.42 8.84 -8.27
C ASP A 196 -24.92 8.72 -7.98
N VAL A 197 -24.10 8.85 -9.03
CA VAL A 197 -22.64 8.74 -8.94
C VAL A 197 -22.00 10.11 -9.20
N PRO A 198 -21.15 10.61 -8.28
CA PRO A 198 -20.37 11.82 -8.48
C PRO A 198 -19.59 11.82 -9.80
N GLN A 199 -19.70 12.92 -10.54
CA GLN A 199 -18.87 13.16 -11.71
C GLN A 199 -17.51 13.70 -11.26
N LEU A 200 -16.50 12.84 -11.22
CA LEU A 200 -15.14 13.26 -10.88
C LEU A 200 -14.49 13.98 -12.07
N PRO A 201 -13.74 15.06 -11.83
CA PRO A 201 -12.91 15.63 -12.88
C PRO A 201 -11.90 14.56 -13.34
N PRO A 202 -11.55 14.55 -14.64
CA PRO A 202 -10.58 13.57 -15.14
C PRO A 202 -9.27 13.69 -14.38
N THR A 203 -8.72 12.56 -13.95
CA THR A 203 -7.41 12.52 -13.31
C THR A 203 -6.35 13.11 -14.25
N SER A 204 -5.33 13.75 -13.68
CA SER A 204 -4.29 14.47 -14.46
C SER A 204 -3.52 13.59 -15.45
N ALA A 205 -3.61 12.25 -15.34
CA ALA A 205 -3.11 11.30 -16.31
C ALA A 205 -3.99 11.27 -17.59
N ALA A 206 -5.31 11.15 -17.43
CA ALA A 206 -6.27 11.17 -18.53
C ALA A 206 -6.41 12.55 -19.22
N ALA A 207 -5.99 13.62 -18.53
CA ALA A 207 -5.86 14.95 -19.14
C ALA A 207 -4.63 15.05 -20.06
N ARG A 208 -3.52 14.35 -19.73
CA ARG A 208 -2.28 14.33 -20.52
C ARG A 208 -2.43 13.52 -21.82
N GLU A 209 -3.10 12.37 -21.78
CA GLU A 209 -3.33 11.54 -22.98
C GLU A 209 -4.23 12.23 -24.02
N ARG A 210 -5.30 12.91 -23.58
CA ARG A 210 -6.17 13.70 -24.48
C ARG A 210 -5.47 14.87 -25.15
N GLN A 211 -4.38 15.37 -24.56
CA GLN A 211 -3.56 16.43 -25.13
C GLN A 211 -2.56 15.90 -26.17
N HIS A 212 -2.19 14.62 -26.12
CA HIS A 212 -1.34 13.95 -27.12
C HIS A 212 -2.13 13.41 -28.31
N GLN A 213 -3.39 13.01 -28.14
CA GLN A 213 -4.26 12.54 -29.24
C GLN A 213 -4.88 13.68 -30.08
N ARG A 214 -4.67 14.94 -29.70
CA ARG A 214 -5.17 16.14 -30.40
C ARG A 214 -4.09 16.91 -31.16
N ARG A 215 -2.90 16.31 -31.35
CA ARG A 215 -1.80 16.84 -32.17
C ARG A 215 -1.54 15.89 -33.33
#